data_AF-A0A0U3P2S8-F1
#
_entry.id   AF-A0A0U3P2S8-F1
#
_cell.length_a   1.000
_cell.length_b   1.000
_cell.length_c   1.000
_cell.angle_alpha   90.00
_cell.angle_beta   90.00
_cell.angle_gamma   90.00
#
_symmetry.space_group_name_H-M   'P 1'
#
loop_
_entity.id
_entity.type
_entity.pdbx_description
1 polymer ?
#
loop_
_entity_poly.entity_id
_entity_poly.type
_entity_poly.pdbx_seq_one_letter_code
_entity_poly.pdbx_strand_id
1 'polypeptide(L)'
;MNINEQKISDVLDKFASKLKISDDIYDEIRSRRDKIIEFVKEFSRQQNLKIVGEFNLGSYKIRTGVKYHDNDFDIDYGIVLEEGTELSDAIRFKEKLIPWIREKLNNYYKLNVTVKDKKPVVTIKFMNNLNKPNFHIDFVIYVKPKINSISFYKNDELLHLRRTSDNNSSYELKISDPKATFNRQSKALDESNGKNSKRNAILILKHLFSRNHLRGITSIYITDLVISLRDDDTFNLIKKFLYESSWRSSFNLK
;
A
#
# COMPACT_ATOMS: atom_id res chain seq x y z
N MET A 1 -3.97 -33.58 -12.88
CA MET A 1 -2.83 -32.65 -13.06
C MET A 1 -1.71 -33.39 -13.77
N ASN A 2 -1.22 -32.86 -14.89
CA ASN A 2 -0.10 -33.46 -15.63
C ASN A 2 1.20 -33.26 -14.81
N ILE A 3 2.14 -34.21 -14.82
CA ILE A 3 3.40 -34.16 -14.03
C ILE A 3 4.18 -32.85 -14.29
N ASN A 4 4.04 -32.28 -15.49
CA ASN A 4 4.66 -31.00 -15.85
C ASN A 4 3.99 -29.78 -15.19
N GLU A 5 2.68 -29.81 -14.94
CA GLU A 5 1.95 -28.71 -14.29
C GLU A 5 2.26 -28.62 -12.80
N GLN A 6 2.36 -29.77 -12.12
CA GLN A 6 2.75 -29.81 -10.71
C GLN A 6 4.14 -29.21 -10.52
N LYS A 7 5.11 -29.61 -11.35
CA LYS A 7 6.47 -29.05 -11.32
C LYS A 7 6.49 -27.54 -11.53
N ILE A 8 5.69 -27.02 -12.47
CA ILE A 8 5.56 -25.58 -12.70
C ILE A 8 4.96 -24.91 -11.46
N SER A 9 3.90 -25.47 -10.87
CA SER A 9 3.29 -24.95 -9.65
C SER A 9 4.30 -24.87 -8.50
N ASP A 10 5.06 -25.93 -8.25
CA ASP A 10 6.06 -25.96 -7.18
C ASP A 10 7.15 -24.90 -7.38
N VAL A 11 7.59 -24.67 -8.62
CA VAL A 11 8.55 -23.63 -8.95
C VAL A 11 7.96 -22.23 -8.71
N LEU A 12 6.71 -22.02 -9.11
CA LEU A 12 6.01 -20.75 -8.88
C LEU A 12 5.83 -20.45 -7.40
N ASP A 13 5.44 -21.45 -6.60
CA ASP A 13 5.28 -21.30 -5.16
C ASP A 13 6.61 -21.00 -4.47
N LYS A 14 7.68 -21.69 -4.85
CA LYS A 14 9.04 -21.45 -4.35
C LYS A 14 9.57 -20.08 -4.76
N PHE A 15 9.18 -19.56 -5.93
CA PHE A 15 9.56 -18.22 -6.33
C PHE A 15 8.75 -17.17 -5.57
N ALA A 16 7.43 -17.34 -5.47
CA ALA A 16 6.56 -16.45 -4.73
C ALA A 16 6.94 -16.38 -3.24
N SER A 17 7.37 -17.48 -2.61
CA SER A 17 7.82 -17.48 -1.22
C SER A 17 9.03 -16.58 -0.98
N LYS A 18 9.91 -16.40 -1.98
CA LYS A 18 11.06 -15.47 -1.91
C LYS A 18 10.66 -14.01 -2.05
N LEU A 19 9.50 -13.75 -2.66
CA LEU A 19 8.95 -12.40 -2.85
C LEU A 19 8.14 -11.93 -1.65
N LYS A 20 7.57 -12.85 -0.86
CA LYS A 20 6.75 -12.53 0.30
C LYS A 20 7.57 -11.79 1.36
N ILE A 21 6.93 -10.80 1.96
CA ILE A 21 7.39 -10.21 3.22
C ILE A 21 7.13 -11.23 4.32
N SER A 22 8.15 -11.52 5.13
CA SER A 22 8.05 -12.45 6.25
C SER A 22 7.33 -11.82 7.45
N ASP A 23 6.78 -12.65 8.34
CA ASP A 23 5.93 -12.19 9.44
C ASP A 23 6.68 -11.32 10.46
N ASP A 24 7.97 -11.60 10.71
CA ASP A 24 8.88 -10.78 11.52
C ASP A 24 9.03 -9.35 10.97
N ILE A 25 9.18 -9.22 9.64
CA ILE A 25 9.23 -7.90 8.99
C ILE A 25 7.86 -7.21 9.09
N TYR A 26 6.77 -7.94 8.94
CA TYR A 26 5.41 -7.40 9.13
C TYR A 26 5.19 -6.86 10.56
N ASP A 27 5.73 -7.54 11.56
CA ASP A 27 5.63 -7.14 12.96
C ASP A 27 6.52 -5.93 13.28
N GLU A 28 7.74 -5.87 12.73
CA GLU A 28 8.60 -4.69 12.82
C GLU A 28 7.92 -3.46 12.20
N ILE A 29 7.37 -3.60 10.99
CA ILE A 29 6.63 -2.55 10.29
C ILE A 29 5.43 -2.10 11.12
N ARG A 30 4.66 -3.05 11.67
CA ARG A 30 3.49 -2.76 12.51
C ARG A 30 3.88 -1.92 13.72
N SER A 31 4.90 -2.35 14.45
CA SER A 31 5.39 -1.66 15.65
C SER A 31 5.82 -0.22 15.35
N ARG A 32 6.59 0.00 14.28
CA ARG A 32 7.02 1.35 13.87
C ARG A 32 5.86 2.22 13.40
N ARG A 33 4.92 1.65 12.64
CA ARG A 33 3.69 2.35 12.22
C ARG A 33 2.86 2.79 13.42
N ASP A 34 2.64 1.90 14.37
CA ASP A 34 1.81 2.19 15.56
C ASP A 34 2.45 3.29 16.40
N LYS A 35 3.78 3.29 16.53
CA LYS A 35 4.52 4.39 17.18
C LYS A 35 4.33 5.73 16.48
N ILE A 36 4.38 5.76 15.14
CA ILE A 36 4.10 6.98 14.38
C ILE A 36 2.66 7.44 14.61
N ILE A 37 1.69 6.53 14.58
CA ILE A 37 0.27 6.83 14.80
C ILE A 37 0.05 7.47 16.18
N GLU A 38 0.77 7.02 17.22
CA GLU A 38 0.75 7.67 18.53
C GLU A 38 1.17 9.15 18.43
N PHE A 39 2.25 9.46 17.71
CA PHE A 39 2.70 10.83 17.50
C PHE A 39 1.72 11.67 16.68
N VAL A 40 1.07 11.07 15.67
CA VAL A 40 0.01 11.74 14.90
C VAL A 40 -1.18 12.05 15.82
N LYS A 41 -1.62 11.11 16.65
CA LYS A 41 -2.73 11.30 17.60
C LYS A 41 -2.40 12.36 18.65
N GLU A 42 -1.16 12.41 19.14
CA GLU A 42 -0.67 13.49 20.01
C GLU A 42 -0.78 14.85 19.32
N PHE A 43 -0.28 14.96 18.08
CA PHE A 43 -0.33 16.19 17.29
C PHE A 43 -1.76 16.66 17.03
N SER A 44 -2.65 15.72 16.68
CA SER A 44 -4.07 15.99 16.41
C SER A 44 -4.75 16.70 17.58
N ARG A 45 -4.51 16.24 18.81
CA ARG A 45 -5.04 16.86 20.02
C ARG A 45 -4.53 18.30 20.19
N GLN A 46 -3.26 18.57 19.89
CA GLN A 46 -2.68 19.91 19.97
C GLN A 46 -3.22 20.88 18.92
N GLN A 47 -3.65 20.37 17.77
CA GLN A 47 -4.28 21.18 16.72
C GLN A 47 -5.79 21.32 16.88
N ASN A 48 -6.38 20.77 17.95
CA ASN A 48 -7.82 20.69 18.16
C ASN A 48 -8.56 20.08 16.94
N LEU A 49 -7.96 19.06 16.33
CA LEU A 49 -8.56 18.28 15.26
C LEU A 49 -8.69 16.85 15.75
N LYS A 50 -9.86 16.24 15.64
CA LYS A 50 -10.07 14.86 16.08
C LYS A 50 -9.82 13.88 14.93
N ILE A 51 -9.04 12.83 15.22
CA ILE A 51 -8.97 11.63 14.37
C ILE A 51 -10.11 10.69 14.79
N VAL A 52 -10.96 10.33 13.83
CA VAL A 52 -12.15 9.49 14.04
C VAL A 52 -12.02 8.09 13.45
N GLY A 53 -10.94 7.82 12.71
CA GLY A 53 -10.70 6.52 12.12
C GLY A 53 -9.30 6.35 11.57
N GLU A 54 -8.89 5.09 11.45
CA GLU A 54 -7.60 4.70 10.88
C GLU A 54 -7.70 3.31 10.25
N PHE A 55 -6.96 3.06 9.17
CA PHE A 55 -7.00 1.76 8.48
C PHE A 55 -5.76 1.50 7.61
N ASN A 56 -5.39 0.22 7.51
CA ASN A 56 -4.39 -0.23 6.54
C ASN A 56 -4.96 -0.22 5.11
N LEU A 57 -4.13 0.18 4.16
CA LEU A 57 -4.43 0.22 2.74
C LEU A 57 -3.42 -0.60 1.94
N GLY A 58 -3.65 -0.66 0.62
CA GLY A 58 -2.64 -1.09 -0.32
C GLY A 58 -2.26 -2.55 -0.21
N SER A 59 -1.05 -2.84 -0.66
CA SER A 59 -0.50 -4.20 -0.69
C SER A 59 -0.27 -4.78 0.71
N TYR A 60 -0.05 -3.93 1.70
CA TYR A 60 0.08 -4.31 3.11
C TYR A 60 -1.23 -4.91 3.63
N LYS A 61 -2.37 -4.26 3.40
CA LYS A 61 -3.70 -4.70 3.86
C LYS A 61 -4.07 -6.11 3.37
N ILE A 62 -3.76 -6.43 2.12
CA ILE A 62 -4.17 -7.69 1.47
C ILE A 62 -3.05 -8.75 1.42
N ARG A 63 -1.91 -8.51 2.08
CA ARG A 63 -0.72 -9.39 2.10
C ARG A 63 -0.16 -9.71 0.70
N THR A 64 -0.06 -8.68 -0.14
CA THR A 64 0.54 -8.76 -1.49
C THR A 64 1.69 -7.77 -1.69
N GLY A 65 2.33 -7.37 -0.60
CA GLY A 65 3.58 -6.59 -0.63
C GLY A 65 4.72 -7.44 -1.18
N VAL A 66 5.54 -6.84 -2.04
CA VAL A 66 6.63 -7.53 -2.74
C VAL A 66 7.97 -7.05 -2.20
N LYS A 67 8.87 -8.00 -1.94
CA LYS A 67 10.29 -7.72 -1.75
C LYS A 67 10.94 -7.29 -3.06
N TYR A 68 11.04 -5.99 -3.28
CA TYR A 68 11.81 -5.41 -4.38
C TYR A 68 13.32 -5.50 -4.08
N HIS A 69 14.16 -5.38 -5.11
CA HIS A 69 15.63 -5.50 -5.02
C HIS A 69 16.27 -4.55 -4.01
N ASP A 70 15.64 -3.40 -3.80
CA ASP A 70 16.15 -2.36 -2.91
C ASP A 70 15.55 -2.44 -1.49
N ASN A 71 14.72 -3.45 -1.21
CA ASN A 71 13.95 -3.60 0.03
C ASN A 71 13.07 -2.38 0.38
N ASP A 72 12.63 -1.54 -0.56
CA ASP A 72 11.73 -0.42 -0.27
C ASP A 72 10.26 -0.88 -0.24
N PHE A 73 9.84 -1.54 0.84
CA PHE A 73 8.43 -1.95 1.02
C PHE A 73 7.53 -0.72 1.21
N ASP A 74 6.37 -0.73 0.55
CA ASP A 74 5.38 0.36 0.60
C ASP A 74 4.20 -0.03 1.52
N ILE A 75 3.95 0.81 2.53
CA ILE A 75 2.86 0.65 3.49
C ILE A 75 1.95 1.86 3.43
N ASP A 76 0.81 1.69 2.77
CA ASP A 76 -0.25 2.69 2.74
C ASP A 76 -1.09 2.62 4.03
N TYR A 77 -1.30 3.77 4.68
CA TYR A 77 -2.12 3.89 5.87
C TYR A 77 -3.04 5.11 5.82
N GLY A 78 -4.33 4.91 6.06
CA GLY A 78 -5.33 5.98 6.10
C GLY A 78 -5.56 6.52 7.49
N ILE A 79 -5.58 7.85 7.62
CA ILE A 79 -6.02 8.59 8.82
C ILE A 79 -7.26 9.40 8.45
N VAL A 80 -8.30 9.34 9.27
CA VAL A 80 -9.58 10.04 9.05
C VAL A 80 -9.76 11.14 10.08
N LEU A 81 -9.77 12.38 9.62
CA LEU A 81 -10.15 13.55 10.39
C LEU A 81 -11.68 13.64 10.51
N GLU A 82 -12.13 14.27 11.58
CA GLU A 82 -13.55 14.39 11.90
C GLU A 82 -14.38 15.14 10.86
N GLU A 83 -15.68 14.92 10.97
CA GLU A 83 -16.67 15.58 10.15
C GLU A 83 -16.60 17.09 10.33
N GLY A 84 -16.64 17.80 9.20
CA GLY A 84 -16.58 19.25 9.19
C GLY A 84 -15.19 19.86 9.31
N THR A 85 -14.14 19.04 9.23
CA THR A 85 -12.79 19.56 8.94
C THR A 85 -12.80 20.26 7.59
N GLU A 86 -12.54 21.56 7.58
CA GLU A 86 -12.46 22.36 6.36
C GLU A 86 -11.16 22.06 5.60
N LEU A 87 -11.14 22.29 4.28
CA LEU A 87 -9.96 22.03 3.43
C LEU A 87 -8.71 22.74 3.97
N SER A 88 -8.84 24.00 4.41
CA SER A 88 -7.74 24.78 4.98
C SER A 88 -7.16 24.16 6.25
N ASP A 89 -8.00 23.61 7.12
CA ASP A 89 -7.56 22.95 8.35
C ASP A 89 -6.87 21.61 8.05
N ALA A 90 -7.39 20.84 7.09
CA ALA A 90 -6.76 19.58 6.65
C ALA A 90 -5.37 19.83 6.01
N ILE A 91 -5.23 20.88 5.21
CA ILE A 91 -3.94 21.32 4.66
C ILE A 91 -3.00 21.71 5.80
N ARG A 92 -3.44 22.60 6.69
CA ARG A 92 -2.63 23.07 7.84
C ARG A 92 -2.17 21.90 8.72
N PHE A 93 -3.06 20.94 8.96
CA PHE A 93 -2.74 19.72 9.69
C PHE A 93 -1.62 18.94 8.99
N LYS A 94 -1.76 18.66 7.69
CA LYS A 94 -0.74 17.93 6.91
C LYS A 94 0.62 18.64 6.93
N GLU A 95 0.64 19.95 6.67
CA GLU A 95 1.87 20.74 6.58
C GLU A 95 2.64 20.80 7.90
N LYS A 96 1.93 20.92 9.02
CA LYS A 96 2.54 20.95 10.36
C LYS A 96 2.84 19.56 10.91
N LEU A 97 2.14 18.52 10.48
CA LEU A 97 2.40 17.14 10.89
C LEU A 97 3.78 16.67 10.45
N ILE A 98 4.23 17.06 9.25
CA ILE A 98 5.53 16.66 8.70
C ILE A 98 6.72 17.05 9.61
N PRO A 99 6.92 18.33 9.96
CA PRO A 99 8.01 18.73 10.84
C PRO A 99 7.85 18.13 12.25
N TRP A 100 6.62 18.01 12.76
CA TRP A 100 6.35 17.38 14.04
C TRP A 100 6.81 15.92 14.10
N ILE A 101 6.40 15.10 13.13
CA ILE A 101 6.79 13.69 13.07
C ILE A 101 8.29 13.56 12.86
N ARG A 102 8.90 14.42 12.04
CA ARG A 102 10.36 14.44 11.86
C ARG A 102 11.08 14.69 13.18
N GLU A 103 10.66 15.67 13.96
CA GLU A 103 11.24 15.97 15.28
C GLU A 103 11.09 14.79 16.25
N LYS A 104 9.87 14.25 16.39
CA LYS A 104 9.59 13.11 17.28
C LYS A 104 10.42 11.87 16.91
N LEU A 105 10.53 11.56 15.62
CA LEU A 105 11.31 10.41 15.15
C LEU A 105 12.81 10.60 15.34
N ASN A 106 13.34 11.81 15.12
CA ASN A 106 14.74 12.12 15.40
C ASN A 106 15.06 11.91 16.89
N ASN A 107 14.18 12.38 17.77
CA ASN A 107 14.35 12.22 19.22
C ASN A 107 14.20 10.75 19.67
N TYR A 108 13.27 10.01 19.08
CA TYR A 108 12.93 8.64 19.50
C TYR A 108 13.89 7.58 18.94
N TYR A 109 14.19 7.63 17.64
CA TYR A 109 14.99 6.60 16.95
C TYR A 109 16.47 6.98 16.78
N LYS A 110 16.86 8.24 17.02
CA LYS A 110 18.24 8.75 16.90
C LYS A 110 18.93 8.44 15.54
N LEU A 111 18.18 8.08 14.48
CA LEU A 111 18.71 7.53 13.22
C LEU A 111 17.88 7.86 11.96
N ASN A 112 18.58 7.78 10.82
CA ASN A 112 18.23 7.84 9.38
C ASN A 112 16.76 7.64 8.97
N VAL A 113 15.88 8.56 9.35
CA VAL A 113 14.51 8.64 8.84
C VAL A 113 14.37 9.87 7.97
N THR A 114 13.79 9.72 6.77
CA THR A 114 13.42 10.88 5.94
C THR A 114 11.91 10.99 5.85
N VAL A 115 11.39 12.16 6.24
CA VAL A 115 9.97 12.49 6.10
C VAL A 115 9.83 13.43 4.91
N LYS A 116 9.11 12.99 3.87
CA LYS A 116 8.87 13.75 2.64
C LYS A 116 7.37 13.90 2.40
N ASP A 117 6.97 15.08 1.94
CA ASP A 117 5.66 15.24 1.29
C ASP A 117 5.78 14.66 -0.13
N LYS A 118 5.16 13.51 -0.36
CA LYS A 118 4.91 13.00 -1.71
C LYS A 118 3.45 13.23 -2.04
N LYS A 119 3.10 13.18 -3.32
CA LYS A 119 1.71 13.33 -3.72
C LYS A 119 1.03 11.98 -3.69
N PRO A 120 -0.10 11.79 -2.97
CA PRO A 120 -0.82 12.66 -2.03
C PRO A 120 -0.44 12.48 -0.54
N VAL A 121 0.60 11.73 -0.24
CA VAL A 121 0.89 11.13 1.07
C VAL A 121 2.01 11.81 1.87
N VAL A 122 1.97 11.67 3.19
CA VAL A 122 3.14 11.90 4.03
C VAL A 122 3.96 10.61 4.08
N THR A 123 5.11 10.61 3.41
CA THR A 123 6.01 9.44 3.34
C THR A 123 7.06 9.50 4.44
N ILE A 124 7.16 8.45 5.24
CA ILE A 124 8.22 8.25 6.23
C ILE A 124 9.08 7.07 5.78
N LYS A 125 10.30 7.35 5.33
CA LYS A 125 11.26 6.31 4.92
C LYS A 125 12.17 5.93 6.08
N PHE A 126 12.23 4.65 6.38
CA PHE A 126 13.19 4.07 7.31
C PHE A 126 14.37 3.52 6.53
N MET A 127 15.59 3.94 6.89
CA MET A 127 16.81 3.42 6.28
C MET A 127 17.40 2.31 7.14
N ASN A 128 18.08 1.34 6.52
CA ASN A 128 18.85 0.32 7.22
C ASN A 128 20.25 0.84 7.63
N ASN A 129 21.02 -0.03 8.29
CA ASN A 129 22.37 0.28 8.80
C ASN A 129 23.38 0.58 7.69
N LEU A 130 23.08 0.24 6.43
CA LEU A 130 23.89 0.57 5.25
C LEU A 130 23.39 1.84 4.55
N ASN A 131 22.52 2.61 5.20
CA ASN A 131 21.88 3.80 4.68
C ASN A 131 21.15 3.57 3.34
N LYS A 132 20.54 2.39 3.18
CA LYS A 132 19.60 2.08 2.08
C LYS A 132 18.17 2.04 2.61
N PRO A 133 17.15 2.42 1.82
CA PRO A 133 15.75 2.27 2.23
C PRO A 133 15.45 0.84 2.67
N ASN A 134 14.80 0.68 3.82
CA ASN A 134 14.32 -0.61 4.35
C ASN A 134 12.81 -0.77 4.20
N PHE A 135 12.06 0.34 4.24
CA PHE A 135 10.65 0.45 3.88
C PHE A 135 10.20 1.91 4.04
N HIS A 136 9.01 2.22 3.55
CA HIS A 136 8.34 3.48 3.79
C HIS A 136 6.89 3.31 4.21
N ILE A 137 6.43 4.21 5.06
CA ILE A 137 5.03 4.30 5.46
C ILE A 137 4.45 5.58 4.85
N ASP A 138 3.44 5.40 4.02
CA ASP A 138 2.72 6.46 3.32
C ASP A 138 1.37 6.71 4.00
N PHE A 139 1.27 7.86 4.68
CA PHE A 139 0.03 8.28 5.33
C PHE A 139 -0.82 9.09 4.36
N VAL A 140 -2.04 8.62 4.15
CA VAL A 140 -3.08 9.33 3.42
C VAL A 140 -4.02 9.99 4.43
N ILE A 141 -4.29 11.28 4.23
CA ILE A 141 -5.23 12.04 5.08
C ILE A 141 -6.59 12.09 4.39
N TYR A 142 -7.60 11.65 5.13
CA TYR A 142 -9.00 11.70 4.75
C TYR A 142 -9.77 12.60 5.70
N VAL A 143 -10.88 13.15 5.23
CA VAL A 143 -11.88 13.87 6.02
C VAL A 143 -13.21 13.15 5.91
N LYS A 144 -13.92 13.00 7.02
CA LYS A 144 -15.29 12.49 7.01
C LYS A 144 -16.23 13.56 6.42
N PRO A 145 -17.04 13.26 5.39
CA PRO A 145 -17.96 14.24 4.81
C PRO A 145 -19.07 14.63 5.79
N LYS A 146 -19.57 15.87 5.67
CA LYS A 146 -20.73 16.36 6.44
C LYS A 146 -22.01 15.61 6.00
N ILE A 147 -22.68 14.91 6.91
CA ILE A 147 -23.85 14.03 6.66
C ILE A 147 -25.02 14.83 6.09
N ASN A 148 -25.20 16.08 6.53
CA ASN A 148 -26.37 16.90 6.16
C ASN A 148 -26.18 17.69 4.85
N SER A 149 -25.03 17.59 4.19
CA SER A 149 -24.79 18.37 2.97
C SER A 149 -25.30 17.71 1.70
N ILE A 150 -25.30 16.37 1.57
CA ILE A 150 -25.48 15.75 0.26
C ILE A 150 -26.06 14.32 0.36
N SER A 151 -27.21 14.09 -0.26
CA SER A 151 -27.86 12.79 -0.53
C SER A 151 -27.13 11.89 -1.54
N PHE A 152 -25.90 12.23 -1.92
CA PHE A 152 -25.10 11.56 -2.95
C PHE A 152 -23.92 10.74 -2.40
N TYR A 153 -23.64 10.79 -1.08
CA TYR A 153 -22.56 10.00 -0.48
C TYR A 153 -23.06 8.67 0.06
N LYS A 154 -22.34 7.59 -0.23
CA LYS A 154 -22.53 6.32 0.49
C LYS A 154 -21.97 6.47 1.91
N ASN A 155 -22.58 5.81 2.90
CA ASN A 155 -22.29 5.96 4.34
C ASN A 155 -20.81 5.80 4.76
N ASP A 156 -19.94 5.27 3.90
CA ASP A 156 -18.52 5.01 4.15
C ASP A 156 -17.55 5.81 3.26
N GLU A 157 -18.04 6.67 2.36
CA GLU A 157 -17.17 7.48 1.49
C GLU A 157 -16.40 8.54 2.28
N LEU A 158 -15.14 8.72 1.92
CA LEU A 158 -14.23 9.67 2.55
C LEU A 158 -13.76 10.73 1.56
N LEU A 159 -13.38 11.89 2.07
CA LEU A 159 -12.77 12.95 1.27
C LEU A 159 -11.26 12.87 1.39
N HIS A 160 -10.59 12.43 0.34
CA HIS A 160 -9.13 12.35 0.26
C HIS A 160 -8.53 13.74 0.01
N LEU A 161 -7.65 14.18 0.90
CA LEU A 161 -6.82 15.37 0.71
C LEU A 161 -5.72 15.10 -0.31
N ARG A 162 -5.81 15.68 -1.52
CA ARG A 162 -4.82 15.48 -2.59
C ARG A 162 -4.36 16.80 -3.20
N ARG A 163 -3.11 16.86 -3.68
CA ARG A 163 -2.58 18.03 -4.43
C ARG A 163 -3.11 18.01 -5.86
N THR A 164 -3.48 19.17 -6.40
CA THR A 164 -4.12 19.29 -7.71
C THR A 164 -3.15 19.46 -8.88
N SER A 165 -1.91 19.93 -8.66
CA SER A 165 -0.88 20.01 -9.72
C SER A 165 0.55 19.96 -9.15
N ASP A 166 1.51 19.44 -9.93
CA ASP A 166 2.92 19.18 -9.52
C ASP A 166 3.69 20.42 -9.11
N ASN A 167 3.27 21.58 -9.58
CA ASN A 167 3.98 22.84 -9.37
C ASN A 167 3.26 23.81 -8.43
N ASN A 168 2.04 23.52 -7.97
CA ASN A 168 1.32 24.39 -7.01
C ASN A 168 1.12 23.72 -5.64
N SER A 169 1.11 24.54 -4.59
CA SER A 169 0.67 24.17 -3.23
C SER A 169 -0.85 24.07 -3.10
N SER A 170 -1.56 23.84 -4.21
CA SER A 170 -3.02 23.74 -4.23
C SER A 170 -3.46 22.32 -3.90
N TYR A 171 -4.39 22.21 -2.96
CA TYR A 171 -5.00 20.96 -2.51
C TYR A 171 -6.51 20.98 -2.79
N GLU A 172 -7.09 19.79 -2.88
CA GLU A 172 -8.53 19.59 -2.91
C GLU A 172 -8.92 18.39 -2.03
N LEU A 173 -10.19 18.38 -1.62
CA LEU A 173 -10.85 17.23 -1.02
C LEU A 173 -11.63 16.51 -2.12
N LYS A 174 -11.22 15.28 -2.46
CA LYS A 174 -11.90 14.47 -3.48
C LYS A 174 -12.49 13.20 -2.87
N ILE A 175 -13.71 12.89 -3.29
CA ILE A 175 -14.41 11.64 -2.94
C ILE A 175 -13.52 10.44 -3.25
N SER A 176 -13.35 9.56 -2.26
CA SER A 176 -12.61 8.32 -2.37
C SER A 176 -13.13 7.31 -1.35
N ASP A 177 -13.28 6.05 -1.77
CA ASP A 177 -13.56 4.93 -0.86
C ASP A 177 -12.47 3.85 -1.00
N PRO A 178 -11.28 4.12 -0.44
CA PRO A 178 -10.19 3.16 -0.50
C PRO A 178 -10.53 1.93 0.36
N LYS A 179 -11.33 2.09 1.42
CA LYS A 179 -11.70 1.02 2.35
C LYS A 179 -12.56 -0.02 1.64
N ALA A 180 -13.59 0.39 0.89
CA ALA A 180 -14.38 -0.54 0.09
C ALA A 180 -13.53 -1.25 -0.97
N THR A 181 -12.59 -0.54 -1.60
CA THR A 181 -11.69 -1.13 -2.60
C THR A 181 -10.86 -2.28 -2.01
N PHE A 182 -10.13 -2.02 -0.92
CA PHE A 182 -9.27 -3.05 -0.33
C PHE A 182 -10.06 -4.11 0.45
N ASN A 183 -11.24 -3.79 0.99
CA ASN A 183 -12.13 -4.80 1.58
C ASN A 183 -12.68 -5.75 0.52
N ARG A 184 -13.12 -5.22 -0.65
CA ARG A 184 -13.55 -6.05 -1.79
C ARG A 184 -12.41 -6.96 -2.24
N GLN A 185 -11.20 -6.42 -2.39
CA GLN A 185 -10.04 -7.21 -2.81
C GLN A 185 -9.68 -8.28 -1.78
N SER A 186 -9.64 -7.95 -0.49
CA SER A 186 -9.38 -8.91 0.59
C SER A 186 -10.41 -10.03 0.57
N LYS A 187 -11.71 -9.67 0.55
CA LYS A 187 -12.82 -10.61 0.53
C LYS A 187 -12.71 -11.57 -0.66
N ALA A 188 -12.52 -11.03 -1.87
CA ALA A 188 -12.43 -11.85 -3.08
C ALA A 188 -11.19 -12.79 -3.09
N LEU A 189 -10.09 -12.39 -2.44
CA LEU A 189 -8.95 -13.28 -2.24
C LEU A 189 -9.22 -14.34 -1.17
N ASP A 190 -9.90 -13.99 -0.08
CA ASP A 190 -10.16 -14.90 1.04
C ASP A 190 -11.22 -15.96 0.70
N GLU A 191 -12.19 -15.62 -0.15
CA GLU A 191 -13.25 -16.50 -0.64
C GLU A 191 -12.83 -17.41 -1.81
N SER A 192 -11.68 -17.15 -2.44
CA SER A 192 -11.16 -18.01 -3.52
C SER A 192 -10.61 -19.33 -2.98
N ASN A 193 -11.00 -20.44 -3.61
CA ASN A 193 -10.44 -21.76 -3.32
C ASN A 193 -8.92 -21.78 -3.54
N GLY A 194 -8.45 -21.07 -4.57
CA GLY A 194 -7.04 -20.81 -4.88
C GLY A 194 -6.42 -19.59 -4.20
N LYS A 195 -6.88 -19.15 -3.01
CA LYS A 195 -6.41 -17.91 -2.35
C LYS A 195 -4.89 -17.72 -2.29
N ASN A 196 -4.15 -18.80 -2.02
CA ASN A 196 -2.68 -18.77 -1.96
C ASN A 196 -2.09 -18.63 -3.36
N SER A 197 -2.60 -19.38 -4.33
CA SER A 197 -2.20 -19.31 -5.74
C SER A 197 -2.46 -17.93 -6.33
N LYS A 198 -3.61 -17.31 -6.04
CA LYS A 198 -3.92 -15.93 -6.45
C LYS A 198 -2.96 -14.91 -5.83
N ARG A 199 -2.68 -15.00 -4.53
CA ARG A 199 -1.68 -14.12 -3.89
C ARG A 199 -0.29 -14.31 -4.49
N ASN A 200 0.13 -15.54 -4.73
CA ASN A 200 1.40 -15.86 -5.38
C ASN A 200 1.47 -15.25 -6.79
N ALA A 201 0.39 -15.38 -7.57
CA ALA A 201 0.27 -14.77 -8.91
C ALA A 201 0.45 -13.25 -8.87
N ILE A 202 -0.23 -12.56 -7.93
CA ILE A 202 -0.12 -11.12 -7.75
C ILE A 202 1.34 -10.72 -7.45
N LEU A 203 2.00 -11.42 -6.54
CA LEU A 203 3.39 -11.16 -6.17
C LEU A 203 4.33 -11.33 -7.37
N ILE A 204 4.17 -12.43 -8.11
CA ILE A 204 4.95 -12.73 -9.31
C ILE A 204 4.75 -11.64 -10.35
N LEU A 205 3.51 -11.34 -10.72
CA LEU A 205 3.22 -10.33 -11.74
C LEU A 205 3.75 -8.96 -11.32
N LYS A 206 3.48 -8.49 -10.09
CA LYS A 206 4.06 -7.22 -9.59
C LYS A 206 5.59 -7.19 -9.71
N HIS A 207 6.28 -8.28 -9.38
CA HIS A 207 7.71 -8.38 -9.54
C HIS A 207 8.14 -8.29 -11.01
N LEU A 208 7.49 -9.05 -11.91
CA LEU A 208 7.76 -9.04 -13.35
C LEU A 208 7.54 -7.65 -13.97
N PHE A 209 6.39 -7.02 -13.69
CA PHE A 209 6.05 -5.69 -14.20
C PHE A 209 7.03 -4.62 -13.70
N SER A 210 7.46 -4.72 -12.43
CA SER A 210 8.45 -3.79 -11.87
C SER A 210 9.82 -3.86 -12.55
N ARG A 211 10.31 -5.06 -12.88
CA ARG A 211 11.60 -5.25 -13.56
C ARG A 211 11.60 -4.84 -15.03
N ASN A 212 10.46 -4.95 -15.71
CA ASN A 212 10.37 -4.64 -17.14
C ASN A 212 10.16 -3.15 -17.44
N HIS A 213 10.04 -2.31 -16.41
CA HIS A 213 9.69 -0.89 -16.59
C HIS A 213 8.45 -0.69 -17.48
N LEU A 214 7.48 -1.62 -17.43
CA LEU A 214 6.22 -1.48 -18.17
C LEU A 214 5.44 -0.32 -17.55
N ARG A 215 5.70 0.88 -18.06
CA ARG A 215 5.10 2.13 -17.58
C ARG A 215 3.59 2.05 -17.74
N GLY A 216 2.86 2.49 -16.72
CA GLY A 216 1.40 2.63 -16.75
C GLY A 216 0.61 1.48 -16.11
N ILE A 217 1.23 0.34 -15.80
CA ILE A 217 0.54 -0.77 -15.12
C ILE A 217 0.78 -0.67 -13.61
N THR A 218 -0.31 -0.42 -12.87
CA THR A 218 -0.27 -0.21 -11.43
C THR A 218 -0.46 -1.52 -10.65
N SER A 219 0.05 -1.55 -9.42
CA SER A 219 -0.15 -2.68 -8.49
C SER A 219 -1.62 -2.99 -8.23
N ILE A 220 -2.48 -1.96 -8.21
CA ILE A 220 -3.92 -2.12 -8.04
C ILE A 220 -4.56 -2.80 -9.27
N TYR A 221 -4.17 -2.41 -10.48
CA TYR A 221 -4.64 -3.05 -11.71
C TYR A 221 -4.25 -4.53 -11.78
N ILE A 222 -2.99 -4.85 -11.47
CA ILE A 222 -2.51 -6.25 -11.43
C ILE A 222 -3.35 -7.07 -10.43
N THR A 223 -3.63 -6.48 -9.26
CA THR A 223 -4.42 -7.13 -8.21
C THR A 223 -5.86 -7.40 -8.67
N ASP A 224 -6.53 -6.39 -9.24
CA ASP A 224 -7.90 -6.53 -9.73
C ASP A 224 -7.99 -7.52 -10.90
N LEU A 225 -7.01 -7.52 -11.81
CA LEU A 225 -6.92 -8.51 -12.90
C LEU A 225 -6.91 -9.94 -12.34
N VAL A 226 -5.97 -10.26 -11.44
CA VAL A 226 -5.87 -11.62 -10.89
C VAL A 226 -7.12 -12.01 -10.10
N ILE A 227 -7.69 -11.08 -9.34
CA ILE A 227 -8.91 -11.35 -8.57
C ILE A 227 -10.07 -11.71 -9.50
N SER A 228 -10.18 -11.04 -10.65
CA SER A 228 -11.24 -11.27 -11.64
C SER A 228 -11.14 -12.61 -12.38
N LEU A 229 -9.96 -13.23 -12.41
CA LEU A 229 -9.74 -14.52 -13.08
C LEU A 229 -10.29 -15.68 -12.27
N ARG A 230 -10.69 -16.77 -12.96
CA ARG A 230 -10.90 -18.07 -12.31
C ARG A 230 -9.55 -18.62 -11.84
N ASP A 231 -9.59 -19.55 -10.90
CA ASP A 231 -8.37 -20.13 -10.31
C ASP A 231 -7.50 -20.80 -11.40
N ASP A 232 -8.10 -21.56 -12.31
CA ASP A 232 -7.39 -22.21 -13.44
C ASP A 232 -6.80 -21.20 -14.43
N ASP A 233 -7.52 -20.11 -14.69
CA ASP A 233 -7.07 -19.06 -15.61
C ASP A 233 -5.87 -18.28 -15.03
N THR A 234 -5.79 -18.18 -13.69
CA THR A 234 -4.68 -17.52 -13.00
C THR A 234 -3.37 -18.26 -13.24
N PHE A 235 -3.37 -19.60 -13.12
CA PHE A 235 -2.20 -20.42 -13.40
C PHE A 235 -1.78 -20.32 -14.88
N ASN A 236 -2.75 -20.37 -15.78
CA ASN A 236 -2.50 -20.24 -17.22
C ASN A 236 -1.92 -18.87 -17.60
N LEU A 237 -2.37 -17.79 -16.95
CA LEU A 237 -1.81 -16.45 -17.17
C LEU A 237 -0.32 -16.40 -16.80
N ILE A 238 0.05 -16.87 -15.60
CA ILE A 238 1.45 -16.88 -15.17
C ILE A 238 2.28 -17.75 -16.10
N LYS A 239 1.76 -18.93 -16.47
CA LYS A 239 2.40 -19.83 -17.42
C LYS A 239 2.67 -19.12 -18.74
N LYS A 240 1.65 -18.49 -19.34
CA LYS A 240 1.80 -17.72 -20.58
C LYS A 240 2.90 -16.65 -20.46
N PHE A 241 2.90 -15.89 -19.37
CA PHE A 241 3.98 -14.93 -19.09
C PHE A 241 5.36 -15.60 -19.00
N LEU A 242 5.50 -16.75 -18.32
CA LEU A 242 6.79 -17.45 -18.24
C LEU A 242 7.26 -18.04 -19.58
N TYR A 243 6.33 -18.43 -20.46
CA TYR A 243 6.62 -19.05 -21.74
C TYR A 243 6.88 -18.04 -22.87
N GLU A 244 6.11 -16.95 -22.95
CA GLU A 244 6.23 -15.92 -24.00
C GLU A 244 7.36 -14.94 -23.72
N SER A 245 7.69 -14.75 -22.45
CA SER A 245 8.75 -13.84 -22.06
C SER A 245 10.07 -14.64 -22.01
N SER A 246 11.21 -14.04 -22.38
CA SER A 246 12.59 -14.58 -22.23
C SER A 246 13.04 -14.87 -20.76
N TRP A 247 12.09 -15.16 -19.87
CA TRP A 247 12.21 -15.14 -18.41
C TRP A 247 12.55 -16.49 -17.82
N ARG A 248 12.62 -17.55 -18.62
CA ARG A 248 13.03 -18.90 -18.19
C ARG A 248 14.33 -18.90 -17.37
N SER A 249 15.27 -18.02 -17.74
CA SER A 249 16.54 -17.81 -17.03
C SER A 249 16.37 -17.29 -15.59
N SER A 250 15.31 -16.52 -15.31
CA SER A 250 15.00 -15.99 -13.97
C SER A 250 14.39 -17.04 -13.03
N PHE A 251 13.92 -18.17 -13.56
CA PHE A 251 13.22 -19.22 -12.81
C PHE A 251 13.96 -20.57 -12.79
N ASN A 252 15.15 -20.67 -13.40
CA ASN A 252 15.86 -21.95 -13.60
C ASN A 252 14.99 -23.04 -14.24
N LEU A 253 14.02 -22.64 -15.07
CA LEU A 253 13.19 -23.57 -15.83
C LEU A 253 13.95 -23.88 -17.12
N LYS A 254 14.69 -25.01 -17.13
CA LYS A 254 15.22 -25.61 -18.37
C LYS A 254 14.09 -26.29 -19.14
#